data_AF-A6VK26-F1
#
_entry.id   AF-A6VK26-F1
#
_cell.length_a   1.000
_cell.length_b   1.000
_cell.length_c   1.000
_cell.angle_alpha   90.00
_cell.angle_beta   90.00
_cell.angle_gamma   90.00
#
_symmetry.space_group_name_H-M   'P 1'
#
loop_
_entity.id
_entity.type
_entity.pdbx_description
1 polymer ?
#
loop_
_entity_poly.entity_id
_entity_poly.type
_entity_poly.pdbx_seq_one_letter_code
_entity_poly.pdbx_strand_id
1 'polypeptide(L)'
;MDEYNHEYRYYLYLVKNSDSFEECIKNNVEIVLKIPELLEVVSQEISIAEKMFLLYHNKCYGFEISKSDKYALSYFNYLRENILYDIYCKKCLDINISESENHYFYELNIKKAPVYRHDLFIEYILSEFNSYIEVLAKLKNAVV
;
A
#
# COMPACT_ATOMS: atom_id res chain seq x y z
N MET A 1 11.45 0.73 14.12
CA MET A 1 10.68 1.03 12.90
C MET A 1 9.78 2.18 13.27
N ASP A 2 9.82 3.26 12.49
CA ASP A 2 8.89 4.37 12.69
C ASP A 2 7.46 3.86 12.50
N GLU A 3 6.57 4.32 13.38
CA GLU A 3 5.15 3.96 13.38
C GLU A 3 4.53 4.41 12.05
N TYR A 4 3.78 3.52 11.40
CA TYR A 4 3.18 3.81 10.10
C TYR A 4 2.25 5.04 10.25
N ASN A 5 2.57 6.13 9.52
CA ASN A 5 1.84 7.38 9.68
C ASN A 5 0.42 7.25 9.10
N HIS A 6 -0.55 7.09 9.99
CA HIS A 6 -1.96 6.96 9.66
C HIS A 6 -2.65 8.28 9.26
N GLU A 7 -1.98 9.44 9.37
CA GLU A 7 -2.55 10.75 9.02
C GLU A 7 -3.10 10.76 7.60
N TYR A 8 -2.32 10.28 6.63
CA TYR A 8 -2.75 10.26 5.22
C TYR A 8 -3.82 9.22 4.96
N ARG A 9 -3.82 8.09 5.69
CA ARG A 9 -4.90 7.09 5.61
C ARG A 9 -6.25 7.66 6.04
N TYR A 10 -6.26 8.54 7.04
CA TYR A 10 -7.49 9.22 7.44
C TYR A 10 -8.04 10.11 6.31
N TYR A 11 -7.19 10.91 5.66
CA TYR A 11 -7.63 11.71 4.53
C TYR A 11 -8.05 10.85 3.32
N LEU A 12 -7.34 9.77 3.00
CA LEU A 12 -7.74 8.80 1.98
C LEU A 12 -9.11 8.19 2.29
N TYR A 13 -9.37 7.87 3.57
CA TYR A 13 -10.66 7.39 4.04
C TYR A 13 -11.76 8.44 3.83
N LEU A 14 -11.51 9.71 4.14
CA LEU A 14 -12.48 10.80 3.92
C LEU A 14 -12.82 10.97 2.44
N VAL A 15 -11.83 10.94 1.53
CA VAL A 15 -12.08 11.02 0.09
C VAL A 15 -12.85 9.79 -0.38
N LYS A 16 -12.46 8.60 0.08
CA LYS A 16 -13.12 7.35 -0.31
C LYS A 16 -14.59 7.29 0.12
N ASN A 17 -14.95 7.87 1.26
CA ASN A 17 -16.30 7.77 1.82
C ASN A 17 -17.18 9.00 1.58
N SER A 18 -16.75 10.00 0.81
CA SER A 18 -17.61 11.09 0.36
C SER A 18 -18.37 10.74 -0.93
N ASP A 19 -19.51 11.35 -1.22
CA ASP A 19 -20.19 11.16 -2.50
C ASP A 19 -19.43 11.85 -3.64
N SER A 20 -18.77 12.97 -3.34
CA SER A 20 -17.92 13.70 -4.28
C SER A 20 -16.73 14.38 -3.60
N PHE A 21 -15.78 14.88 -4.39
CA PHE A 21 -14.66 15.65 -3.84
C PHE A 21 -15.13 17.00 -3.27
N GLU A 22 -16.09 17.65 -3.94
CA GLU A 22 -16.72 18.90 -3.49
C GLU A 22 -17.42 18.74 -2.13
N GLU A 23 -18.06 17.60 -1.88
CA GLU A 23 -18.60 17.30 -0.56
C GLU A 23 -17.50 17.09 0.48
N CYS A 24 -16.44 16.37 0.11
CA CYS A 24 -15.31 16.11 1.00
C CYS A 24 -14.69 17.43 1.51
N ILE A 25 -14.44 18.38 0.61
CA ILE A 25 -13.83 19.68 0.95
C ILE A 25 -14.76 20.60 1.76
N LYS A 26 -16.09 20.49 1.58
CA LYS A 26 -17.05 21.29 2.37
C LYS A 26 -16.93 20.97 3.86
N ASN A 27 -16.67 19.71 4.18
CA ASN A 27 -16.55 19.23 5.55
C ASN A 27 -15.09 19.20 6.04
N ASN A 28 -14.10 19.18 5.14
CA ASN A 28 -12.68 18.98 5.46
C ASN A 28 -11.78 19.84 4.54
N VAL A 29 -11.84 21.17 4.65
CA VAL A 29 -11.12 22.08 3.73
C VAL A 29 -9.61 21.87 3.69
N GLU A 30 -9.01 21.40 4.80
CA GLU A 30 -7.58 21.14 4.94
C GLU A 30 -7.07 20.07 3.96
N ILE A 31 -7.95 19.20 3.46
CA ILE A 31 -7.59 18.13 2.53
C ILE A 31 -7.01 18.66 1.22
N VAL A 32 -7.43 19.87 0.80
CA VAL A 32 -6.93 20.53 -0.42
C VAL A 32 -5.43 20.78 -0.32
N LEU A 33 -4.96 21.18 0.86
CA LEU A 33 -3.54 21.46 1.10
C LEU A 33 -2.69 20.19 1.17
N LYS A 34 -3.33 19.02 1.35
CA LYS A 34 -2.68 17.71 1.46
C LYS A 34 -2.70 16.91 0.15
N ILE A 35 -3.34 17.42 -0.91
CA ILE A 35 -3.47 16.70 -2.20
C ILE A 35 -2.11 16.24 -2.75
N PRO A 36 -1.06 17.09 -2.82
CA PRO A 36 0.23 16.66 -3.35
C PRO A 36 0.81 15.46 -2.60
N GLU A 37 0.79 15.52 -1.26
CA GLU A 37 1.27 14.43 -0.41
C GLU A 37 0.38 13.18 -0.51
N LEU A 38 -0.94 13.33 -0.62
CA LEU A 38 -1.86 12.20 -0.83
C LEU A 38 -1.57 11.48 -2.15
N LEU A 39 -1.30 12.23 -3.22
CA LEU A 39 -0.93 11.65 -4.51
C LEU A 39 0.44 10.95 -4.44
N GLU A 40 1.40 11.51 -3.72
CA GLU A 40 2.70 10.86 -3.48
C GLU A 40 2.54 9.54 -2.71
N VAL A 41 1.75 9.54 -1.63
CA VAL A 41 1.44 8.35 -0.83
C VAL A 41 0.76 7.31 -1.71
N VAL A 42 -0.34 7.65 -2.39
CA VAL A 42 -1.09 6.72 -3.24
C VAL A 42 -0.20 6.13 -4.34
N SER A 43 0.64 6.95 -4.98
CA SER A 43 1.58 6.49 -6.00
C SER A 43 2.55 5.43 -5.46
N GLN A 44 3.16 5.69 -4.30
CA GLN A 44 4.08 4.75 -3.66
C GLN A 44 3.36 3.47 -3.19
N GLU A 45 2.16 3.59 -2.63
CA GLU A 45 1.37 2.45 -2.13
C GLU A 45 0.87 1.55 -3.27
N ILE A 46 0.40 2.14 -4.37
CA ILE A 46 0.06 1.39 -5.61
C ILE A 46 1.29 0.63 -6.10
N SER A 47 2.46 1.28 -6.19
CA SER A 47 3.68 0.61 -6.66
C SER A 47 4.05 -0.61 -5.81
N ILE A 48 3.90 -0.51 -4.48
CA ILE A 48 4.12 -1.63 -3.57
C ILE A 48 3.05 -2.71 -3.75
N ALA A 49 1.78 -2.34 -3.89
CA ALA A 49 0.72 -3.30 -4.17
C ALA A 49 1.00 -4.09 -5.46
N GLU A 50 1.53 -3.44 -6.51
CA GLU A 50 1.92 -4.08 -7.79
C GLU A 50 3.06 -5.05 -7.59
N LYS A 51 4.12 -4.60 -6.92
CA LYS A 51 5.29 -5.44 -6.60
C LYS A 51 4.89 -6.66 -5.77
N MET A 52 3.99 -6.49 -4.80
CA MET A 52 3.48 -7.57 -3.97
C MET A 52 2.59 -8.53 -4.76
N PHE A 53 1.72 -8.03 -5.64
CA PHE A 53 0.95 -8.89 -6.54
C PHE A 53 1.87 -9.73 -7.44
N LEU A 54 2.88 -9.11 -8.06
CA LEU A 54 3.87 -9.79 -8.91
C LEU A 54 4.69 -10.81 -8.12
N LEU A 55 5.10 -10.49 -6.89
CA LEU A 55 5.83 -11.41 -6.00
C LEU A 55 5.05 -12.70 -5.75
N TYR A 56 3.73 -12.61 -5.63
CA TYR A 56 2.85 -13.75 -5.33
C TYR A 56 2.43 -14.52 -6.57
N HIS A 57 2.25 -13.84 -7.69
CA HIS A 57 1.90 -14.46 -8.97
C HIS A 57 3.13 -15.13 -9.61
N ASN A 58 4.29 -14.48 -9.54
CA ASN A 58 5.57 -14.99 -10.01
C ASN A 58 6.53 -15.17 -8.83
N LYS A 59 6.53 -16.37 -8.25
CA LYS A 59 7.27 -16.70 -7.01
C LYS A 59 8.79 -16.52 -7.10
N CYS A 60 9.35 -16.37 -8.31
CA CYS A 60 10.77 -16.09 -8.55
C CYS A 60 11.05 -14.59 -8.79
N TYR A 61 10.03 -13.74 -8.66
CA TYR A 61 10.17 -12.30 -8.76
C TYR A 61 10.85 -11.74 -7.50
N GLY A 62 11.74 -10.77 -7.70
CA GLY A 62 12.29 -9.95 -6.65
C GLY A 62 12.08 -8.48 -7.01
N PHE A 63 12.02 -7.62 -6.01
CA PHE A 63 11.91 -6.18 -6.21
C PHE A 63 12.72 -5.40 -5.19
N GLU A 64 12.98 -4.14 -5.51
CA GLU A 64 13.65 -3.19 -4.62
C GLU A 64 12.72 -2.05 -4.19
N ILE A 65 13.00 -1.51 -3.01
CA ILE A 65 12.43 -0.26 -2.49
C ILE A 65 13.62 0.66 -2.15
N SER A 66 13.62 1.88 -2.68
CA SER A 66 14.62 2.89 -2.30
C SER A 66 14.41 3.29 -0.84
N LYS A 67 15.51 3.49 -0.10
CA LYS A 67 15.46 4.02 1.27
C LYS A 67 14.89 5.42 1.37
N SER A 68 14.87 6.17 0.26
CA SER A 68 14.19 7.47 0.17
C SER A 68 12.67 7.36 0.15
N ASP A 69 12.13 6.21 -0.26
CA ASP A 69 10.70 6.02 -0.51
C ASP A 69 10.00 5.64 0.80
N LYS A 70 9.95 6.59 1.72
CA LYS A 70 9.48 6.34 3.09
C LYS A 70 8.07 5.75 3.15
N TYR A 71 7.16 6.16 2.26
CA TYR A 71 5.77 5.67 2.26
C TYR A 71 5.70 4.26 1.68
N ALA A 72 6.47 3.97 0.64
CA ALA A 72 6.61 2.64 0.06
C ALA A 72 7.14 1.64 1.10
N LEU A 73 8.21 1.98 1.81
CA LEU A 73 8.79 1.11 2.84
C LEU A 73 7.82 0.89 4.02
N SER A 74 7.19 1.97 4.49
CA SER A 74 6.24 1.91 5.60
C SER A 74 5.02 1.06 5.23
N TYR A 75 4.47 1.22 4.03
CA TYR A 75 3.33 0.44 3.56
C TYR A 75 3.70 -1.02 3.30
N PHE A 76 4.87 -1.30 2.71
CA PHE A 76 5.37 -2.67 2.58
C PHE A 76 5.49 -3.36 3.94
N ASN A 77 6.07 -2.67 4.93
CA ASN A 77 6.15 -3.20 6.30
C ASN A 77 4.77 -3.38 6.93
N TYR A 78 3.83 -2.45 6.70
CA TYR A 78 2.44 -2.60 7.14
C TYR A 78 1.79 -3.87 6.55
N LEU A 79 1.93 -4.10 5.25
CA LEU A 79 1.43 -5.32 4.59
C LEU A 79 2.14 -6.59 5.10
N ARG A 80 3.44 -6.48 5.41
CA ARG A 80 4.26 -7.57 5.93
C ARG A 80 3.93 -7.95 7.37
N GLU A 81 3.79 -6.95 8.24
CA GLU A 81 3.65 -7.08 9.69
C GLU A 81 2.19 -7.16 10.14
N ASN A 82 1.25 -6.81 9.25
CA ASN A 82 -0.09 -7.35 9.18
C ASN A 82 -1.00 -7.06 10.40
N ILE A 83 -1.27 -5.78 10.66
CA ILE A 83 -2.15 -5.30 11.75
C ILE A 83 -3.61 -5.83 11.65
N LEU A 84 -4.06 -6.37 10.51
CA LEU A 84 -5.44 -6.87 10.34
C LEU A 84 -5.60 -8.41 10.40
N TYR A 85 -4.53 -9.18 10.60
CA TYR A 85 -4.52 -10.64 10.34
C TYR A 85 -4.00 -11.52 11.48
N ASP A 86 -3.98 -11.02 12.72
CA ASP A 86 -3.58 -11.84 13.88
C ASP A 86 -4.47 -13.11 14.05
N ILE A 87 -5.62 -13.16 13.37
CA ILE A 87 -6.59 -14.28 13.37
C ILE A 87 -6.31 -15.35 12.30
N TYR A 88 -5.70 -15.05 11.14
CA TYR A 88 -5.65 -16.01 10.00
C TYR A 88 -4.25 -16.30 9.45
N CYS A 89 -3.27 -15.39 9.54
CA CYS A 89 -2.06 -15.53 8.72
C CYS A 89 -0.75 -15.11 9.38
N LYS A 90 -0.40 -15.72 10.53
CA LYS A 90 0.80 -15.38 11.31
C LYS A 90 2.17 -15.38 10.58
N LYS A 91 2.25 -15.85 9.32
CA LYS A 91 3.47 -15.91 8.47
C LYS A 91 3.12 -16.01 6.98
N CYS A 92 2.27 -15.12 6.46
CA CYS A 92 1.97 -15.12 5.01
C CYS A 92 3.24 -14.80 4.18
N LEU A 93 4.19 -14.05 4.74
CA LEU A 93 5.29 -13.40 4.01
C LEU A 93 6.65 -13.80 4.58
N ASP A 94 7.05 -15.07 4.43
CA ASP A 94 8.47 -15.39 4.58
C ASP A 94 9.19 -14.77 3.38
N ILE A 95 9.78 -13.60 3.60
CA ILE A 95 10.52 -12.82 2.61
C ILE A 95 12.00 -12.83 2.98
N ASN A 96 12.86 -13.07 2.00
CA ASN A 96 14.29 -12.81 2.13
C ASN A 96 14.53 -11.32 1.89
N ILE A 97 15.27 -10.69 2.80
CA ILE A 97 15.60 -9.27 2.73
C ILE A 97 17.11 -9.14 2.63
N SER A 98 17.58 -8.41 1.63
CA SER A 98 18.96 -7.96 1.53
C SER A 98 19.00 -6.45 1.36
N GLU A 99 20.13 -5.84 1.69
CA GLU A 99 20.27 -4.39 1.77
C GLU A 99 21.54 -3.94 1.04
N SER A 100 21.43 -2.83 0.31
CA SER A 100 22.55 -2.04 -0.19
C SER A 100 22.54 -0.65 0.43
N GLU A 101 23.49 0.21 0.03
CA GLU A 101 23.59 1.58 0.52
C GLU A 101 22.26 2.35 0.38
N ASN A 102 21.60 2.25 -0.79
CA ASN A 102 20.42 3.06 -1.12
C ASN A 102 19.10 2.28 -1.20
N HIS A 103 19.14 0.94 -1.18
CA HIS A 103 17.95 0.12 -1.45
C HIS A 103 17.82 -1.06 -0.50
N TYR A 104 16.57 -1.47 -0.28
CA TYR A 104 16.20 -2.78 0.25
C TYR A 104 15.71 -3.67 -0.89
N PHE A 105 16.17 -4.91 -0.93
CA PHE A 105 15.76 -5.92 -1.90
C PHE A 105 14.93 -7.00 -1.20
N TYR A 106 13.86 -7.43 -1.88
CA TYR A 106 12.86 -8.34 -1.35
C TYR A 106 12.59 -9.47 -2.34
N GLU A 107 12.64 -10.70 -1.83
CA GLU A 107 12.32 -11.91 -2.59
C GLU A 107 11.49 -12.87 -1.75
N LEU A 108 10.58 -13.60 -2.39
CA LEU A 108 9.75 -14.57 -1.69
C LEU A 108 10.59 -15.79 -1.28
N ASN A 109 10.46 -16.22 -0.03
CA ASN A 109 11.01 -17.49 0.41
C ASN A 109 10.04 -18.63 0.03
N ILE A 110 10.14 -19.08 -1.22
CA ILE A 110 9.28 -20.12 -1.81
C ILE A 110 9.23 -21.40 -0.96
N LYS A 111 10.31 -21.72 -0.24
CA LYS A 111 10.41 -22.93 0.60
C LYS A 111 9.52 -22.88 1.84
N LYS A 112 9.16 -21.68 2.30
CA LYS A 112 8.40 -21.49 3.55
C LYS A 112 7.02 -20.86 3.33
N ALA A 113 6.78 -20.24 2.18
CA ALA A 113 5.51 -19.58 1.87
C ALA A 113 4.37 -20.60 1.58
N PRO A 114 3.33 -20.66 2.42
CA PRO A 114 2.21 -21.60 2.24
C PRO A 114 1.27 -21.18 1.10
N VAL A 115 1.22 -21.99 0.04
CA VAL A 115 0.48 -21.67 -1.21
C VAL A 115 -0.99 -21.32 -1.00
N TYR A 116 -1.70 -22.01 -0.10
CA TYR A 116 -3.15 -21.79 0.13
C TYR A 116 -3.49 -20.39 0.68
N ARG A 117 -2.49 -19.62 1.14
CA ARG A 117 -2.65 -18.24 1.62
C ARG A 117 -2.34 -17.20 0.56
N HIS A 118 -1.75 -17.61 -0.56
CA HIS A 118 -1.38 -16.70 -1.63
C HIS A 118 -2.63 -16.12 -2.29
N ASP A 119 -3.65 -16.94 -2.52
CA ASP A 119 -4.89 -16.52 -3.16
C ASP A 119 -5.63 -15.47 -2.32
N LEU A 120 -5.74 -15.69 -1.00
CA LEU A 120 -6.33 -14.72 -0.07
C LEU A 120 -5.56 -13.39 -0.04
N PHE A 121 -4.22 -13.46 -0.08
CA PHE A 121 -3.40 -12.26 -0.13
C PHE A 121 -3.56 -11.51 -1.46
N ILE A 122 -3.64 -12.24 -2.58
CA ILE A 122 -3.89 -11.67 -3.91
C ILE A 122 -5.26 -10.96 -3.93
N GLU A 123 -6.32 -11.60 -3.44
CA GLU A 123 -7.65 -10.99 -3.34
C GLU A 123 -7.63 -9.69 -2.52
N TYR A 124 -6.93 -9.70 -1.38
CA TYR A 124 -6.75 -8.51 -0.56
C TYR A 124 -6.03 -7.38 -1.31
N ILE A 125 -4.90 -7.69 -1.96
CA ILE A 125 -4.12 -6.68 -2.71
C ILE A 125 -4.96 -6.10 -3.85
N LEU A 126 -5.75 -6.92 -4.56
CA LEU A 126 -6.69 -6.44 -5.57
C LEU A 126 -7.76 -5.51 -4.98
N SER A 127 -8.24 -5.78 -3.77
CA SER A 127 -9.15 -4.86 -3.06
C SER A 127 -8.49 -3.52 -2.73
N GLU A 128 -7.23 -3.53 -2.28
CA GLU A 128 -6.48 -2.28 -2.04
C GLU A 128 -6.30 -1.48 -3.34
N PHE A 129 -5.96 -2.13 -4.45
CA PHE A 129 -5.89 -1.46 -5.77
C PHE A 129 -7.18 -0.74 -6.15
N ASN A 130 -8.31 -1.44 -6.04
CA ASN A 130 -9.61 -0.87 -6.35
C ASN A 130 -9.90 0.35 -5.46
N SER A 131 -9.54 0.27 -4.17
CA SER A 131 -9.67 1.38 -3.24
C SER A 131 -8.84 2.60 -3.65
N TYR A 132 -7.60 2.42 -4.12
CA TYR A 132 -6.80 3.55 -4.61
C TYR A 132 -7.35 4.13 -5.91
N ILE A 133 -7.85 3.30 -6.84
CA ILE A 133 -8.48 3.77 -8.08
C ILE A 133 -9.71 4.64 -7.78
N GLU A 134 -10.55 4.25 -6.82
CA GLU A 134 -11.70 5.03 -6.37
C GLU A 134 -11.27 6.41 -5.83
N VAL A 135 -10.24 6.45 -4.98
CA VAL A 135 -9.70 7.70 -4.45
C VAL A 135 -9.18 8.59 -5.59
N LEU A 136 -8.37 8.04 -6.51
CA LEU A 136 -7.82 8.78 -7.64
C LEU A 136 -8.93 9.31 -8.57
N ALA A 137 -9.99 8.53 -8.80
CA ALA A 137 -11.12 8.96 -9.62
C ALA A 137 -11.84 10.17 -9.01
N LYS A 138 -11.98 10.21 -7.67
CA LYS A 138 -12.56 11.35 -6.97
C LYS A 138 -11.64 12.56 -6.99
N LEU A 139 -10.35 12.37 -6.72
CA LEU A 139 -9.36 13.45 -6.76
C LEU A 139 -9.19 14.05 -8.15
N LYS A 140 -9.36 13.26 -9.22
CA LYS A 140 -9.31 13.76 -10.60
C LYS A 140 -10.30 14.90 -10.85
N ASN A 141 -11.49 14.85 -10.25
CA ASN A 141 -12.51 15.89 -10.40
C ASN A 141 -12.16 17.18 -9.64
N ALA A 142 -11.12 17.17 -8.80
CA ALA A 142 -10.63 18.33 -8.08
C ALA A 142 -9.74 19.28 -8.91
N VAL A 143 -9.16 18.78 -10.02
CA VAL A 143 -8.11 19.48 -10.79
C VAL A 143 -8.71 20.10 -12.08
N VAL A 144 -9.91 20.67 -11.99
CA VAL A 144 -10.60 21.33 -13.11
C VAL A 144 -10.48 22.85 -13.02
#